data_AF-A0A662WUX3-F1
#
_entry.id   AF-A0A662WUX3-F1
#
_cell.length_a   1.000
_cell.length_b   1.000
_cell.length_c   1.000
_cell.angle_alpha   90.00
_cell.angle_beta   90.00
_cell.angle_gamma   90.00
#
_symmetry.space_group_name_H-M   'P 1'
#
loop_
_entity.id
_entity.type
_entity.pdbx_description
1 polymer ?
#
loop_
_entity_poly.entity_id
_entity_poly.type
_entity_poly.pdbx_seq_one_letter_code
_entity_poly.pdbx_strand_id
1 'polypeptide(L)'
;METYVFVYGTLKRGLYNYETYLRPAMALGKATFIEVARTTHPEFHMVLNDDVFYPCLYRAPTDGYQVPGEVYRVDADTLAALDILEEVNDSC
;
A
#
# COMPACT_ATOMS: atom_id res chain seq x y z
N MET A 1 -8.53 -2.06 -17.44
CA MET A 1 -8.70 -0.90 -16.55
C MET A 1 -7.35 -0.68 -15.88
N GLU A 2 -6.80 0.53 -15.91
CA GLU A 2 -5.53 0.81 -15.25
C GLU A 2 -5.82 1.22 -13.79
N THR A 3 -5.25 0.50 -12.83
CA THR A 3 -5.42 0.79 -11.40
C THR A 3 -4.13 1.36 -10.84
N TYR A 4 -4.25 2.44 -10.07
CA TYR A 4 -3.14 3.04 -9.34
C TYR A 4 -3.33 2.78 -7.85
N VAL A 5 -2.32 2.19 -7.23
CA VAL A 5 -2.30 1.86 -5.81
C VAL A 5 -1.24 2.70 -5.13
N PHE A 6 -1.62 3.38 -4.06
CA PHE A 6 -0.71 4.08 -3.16
C PHE A 6 -0.37 3.17 -1.98
N VAL A 7 0.91 2.86 -1.79
CA VAL A 7 1.40 2.02 -0.69
C VAL A 7 2.14 2.87 0.34
N TYR A 8 1.79 2.70 1.61
CA TYR A 8 2.35 3.46 2.74
C TYR A 8 3.16 2.58 3.71
N GLY A 9 2.93 1.25 3.69
CA GLY A 9 3.46 0.28 4.65
C GLY A 9 4.57 -0.61 4.11
N THR A 10 4.49 -1.90 4.44
CA THR A 10 5.48 -2.96 4.14
C THR A 10 5.63 -3.28 2.65
N LEU A 11 4.73 -2.76 1.80
CA LEU A 11 4.82 -2.84 0.34
C LEU A 11 5.74 -1.78 -0.28
N LYS A 12 6.31 -0.84 0.50
CA LYS A 12 7.31 0.10 -0.03
C LYS A 12 8.64 -0.59 -0.34
N ARG A 13 9.40 -0.04 -1.29
CA ARG A 13 10.74 -0.56 -1.67
C ARG A 13 11.64 -0.77 -0.46
N GLY A 14 12.35 -1.90 -0.45
CA GLY A 14 13.27 -2.28 0.63
C GLY A 14 12.60 -2.97 1.83
N LEU A 15 11.29 -3.21 1.79
CA LEU A 15 10.54 -3.94 2.81
C LEU A 15 10.05 -5.30 2.30
N TYR A 16 9.65 -6.17 3.21
CA TYR A 16 9.38 -7.58 2.94
C TYR A 16 8.27 -7.81 1.91
N ASN A 17 7.12 -7.13 2.04
CA ASN A 17 6.00 -7.36 1.10
C ASN A 17 6.28 -6.80 -0.30
N TYR A 18 7.13 -5.77 -0.42
CA TYR A 18 7.62 -5.34 -1.72
C TYR A 18 8.38 -6.46 -2.45
N GLU A 19 9.32 -7.10 -1.76
CA GLU A 19 10.15 -8.17 -2.34
C GLU A 19 9.31 -9.39 -2.73
N THR A 20 8.26 -9.68 -1.97
CA THR A 20 7.39 -10.85 -2.19
C THR A 20 6.32 -10.62 -3.25
N TYR A 21 5.75 -9.42 -3.36
CA TYR A 21 4.57 -9.17 -4.22
C TYR A 21 4.85 -8.18 -5.36
N LEU A 22 5.31 -6.97 -5.07
CA LEU A 22 5.45 -5.93 -6.08
C LEU A 22 6.67 -6.11 -6.98
N ARG A 23 7.83 -6.52 -6.44
CA ARG A 23 9.03 -6.76 -7.23
C ARG A 23 8.83 -7.89 -8.26
N PRO A 24 8.24 -9.05 -7.93
CA PRO A 24 7.92 -10.08 -8.93
C PRO A 24 6.88 -9.60 -9.94
N ALA A 25 5.83 -8.89 -9.50
CA ALA A 25 4.83 -8.32 -10.42
C ALA A 25 5.46 -7.34 -11.43
N MET A 26 6.40 -6.51 -10.99
CA MET A 26 7.17 -5.61 -11.88
C MET A 26 8.04 -6.38 -12.87
N ALA A 27 8.71 -7.46 -12.43
CA ALA A 27 9.52 -8.30 -13.31
C ALA A 27 8.67 -9.00 -14.40
N LEU A 28 7.40 -9.26 -14.12
CA LEU A 28 6.42 -9.82 -15.06
C LEU A 28 5.70 -8.75 -15.90
N GLY A 29 6.02 -7.46 -15.72
CA GLY A 29 5.34 -6.36 -16.41
C GLY A 29 3.91 -6.08 -15.93
N LYS A 30 3.50 -6.67 -14.80
CA LYS A 30 2.16 -6.54 -14.21
C LYS A 30 2.03 -5.35 -13.26
N ALA A 31 3.16 -4.83 -12.78
CA ALA A 31 3.22 -3.61 -11.98
C ALA A 31 4.28 -2.64 -12.53
N THR A 32 4.10 -1.35 -12.30
CA THR A 32 5.05 -0.30 -12.67
C THR A 32 5.12 0.74 -11.57
N PHE A 33 6.32 1.00 -11.05
CA PHE A 33 6.56 2.11 -10.14
C PHE A 33 6.34 3.44 -10.89
N ILE A 34 5.57 4.35 -10.31
CA ILE A 34 5.26 5.65 -10.89
C ILE A 34 6.08 6.73 -10.20
N GLU A 35 5.85 6.95 -8.91
CA GLU A 35 6.51 8.02 -8.16
C GLU A 35 6.43 7.81 -6.63
N VAL A 36 7.22 8.62 -5.90
CA VAL A 36 7.05 8.80 -4.46
C VAL A 36 6.01 9.90 -4.24
N ALA A 37 5.05 9.67 -3.35
CA ALA A 37 3.93 10.58 -3.12
C ALA A 37 3.63 10.76 -1.62
N ARG A 38 2.69 11.67 -1.32
CA ARG A 38 2.16 11.92 0.03
C ARG A 38 0.65 12.09 -0.01
N THR A 39 -0.04 11.70 1.06
CA THR A 39 -1.47 11.99 1.19
C THR A 39 -1.72 13.51 1.23
N THR A 40 -2.76 13.98 0.56
CA THR A 40 -3.14 15.41 0.55
C THR A 40 -4.03 15.80 1.73
N HIS A 41 -4.75 14.81 2.24
CA HIS A 41 -5.79 14.94 3.24
C HIS A 41 -5.21 14.81 4.65
N PRO A 42 -5.40 15.81 5.53
CA PRO A 42 -4.86 15.81 6.88
C PRO A 42 -5.55 14.81 7.80
N GLU A 43 -6.70 14.26 7.41
CA GLU A 43 -7.42 13.28 8.22
C GLU A 43 -6.79 11.87 8.18
N PHE A 44 -5.79 11.61 7.33
CA PHE A 44 -5.14 10.30 7.27
C PHE A 44 -3.99 10.20 8.27
N HIS A 45 -4.07 9.20 9.15
CA HIS A 45 -3.07 8.93 10.17
C HIS A 45 -2.54 7.51 9.99
N MET A 46 -1.21 7.37 10.05
CA MET A 46 -0.58 6.06 10.09
C MET A 46 -0.09 5.78 11.51
N VAL A 47 -0.57 4.68 12.09
CA VAL A 47 -0.15 4.13 13.38
C VAL A 47 0.48 2.76 13.18
N LEU A 48 1.31 2.37 14.14
CA LEU A 48 1.83 1.03 14.24
C LEU A 48 0.94 0.27 15.23
N ASN A 49 0.46 -0.92 14.85
CA ASN A 49 -0.17 -1.80 15.82
C ASN A 49 0.91 -2.39 16.74
N ASP A 50 0.82 -2.14 18.05
CA ASP A 50 1.86 -2.52 19.02
C ASP A 50 2.01 -4.05 19.21
N ASP A 51 0.97 -4.83 18.89
CA ASP A 51 0.99 -6.29 19.10
C ASP A 51 1.64 -7.04 17.92
N VAL A 52 1.44 -6.52 16.71
CA VAL A 52 1.81 -7.21 15.45
C VAL A 52 2.75 -6.39 14.56
N PHE A 53 3.05 -5.15 14.95
CA PHE A 53 3.96 -4.23 14.26
C PHE A 53 3.64 -3.98 12.78
N TYR A 54 2.36 -4.08 12.41
CA TYR A 54 1.89 -3.73 11.07
C TYR A 54 1.46 -2.26 11.01
N PRO A 55 1.84 -1.52 9.95
CA PRO A 55 1.42 -0.14 9.76
C PRO A 55 -0.04 -0.09 9.28
N CYS A 56 -0.89 0.62 10.02
CA CYS A 56 -2.30 0.79 9.69
C CYS A 56 -2.60 2.27 9.38
N LEU A 57 -3.32 2.51 8.28
CA LEU A 57 -3.79 3.84 7.90
C LEU A 57 -5.27 3.99 8.27
N TYR A 58 -5.62 5.02 9.04
CA TYR A 58 -7.00 5.29 9.44
C TYR A 58 -7.36 6.76 9.30
N ARG A 59 -8.66 7.07 9.34
CA ARG A 59 -9.19 8.44 9.30
C ARG A 59 -9.47 8.95 10.71
N ALA A 60 -8.94 10.12 11.07
CA ALA A 60 -9.21 10.75 12.37
C ALA A 60 -9.34 12.29 12.25
N PRO A 61 -10.17 12.96 13.06
CA PRO A 61 -10.41 14.41 12.95
C PRO A 61 -9.29 15.30 13.52
N THR A 62 -8.32 14.72 14.22
CA THR A 62 -7.17 15.43 14.79
C THR A 62 -6.18 15.86 13.72
N ASP A 63 -5.39 16.91 13.99
CA ASP A 63 -4.28 17.34 13.13
C ASP A 63 -3.40 16.15 12.74
N GLY A 64 -3.51 15.71 11.49
CA GLY A 64 -2.69 14.64 10.94
C GLY A 64 -1.52 15.16 10.14
N TYR A 65 -0.63 14.22 9.80
CA TYR A 65 0.51 14.48 8.94
C TYR A 65 0.28 13.84 7.58
N GLN A 66 0.88 14.41 6.54
CA GLN A 66 0.85 13.82 5.21
C GLN A 66 1.68 12.53 5.22
N VAL A 67 1.03 11.39 5.03
CA VAL A 67 1.67 10.07 5.08
C VAL A 67 2.47 9.88 3.80
N PRO A 68 3.80 9.64 3.88
CA PRO A 68 4.62 9.38 2.72
C PRO A 68 4.46 7.94 2.23
N GLY A 69 4.46 7.77 0.91
CA GLY A 69 4.32 6.47 0.28
C GLY A 69 4.78 6.47 -1.16
N GLU A 70 4.41 5.42 -1.88
CA GLU A 70 4.81 5.16 -3.26
C GLU A 70 3.58 4.81 -4.10
N VAL A 71 3.56 5.24 -5.36
CA VAL A 71 2.46 4.96 -6.28
C VAL A 71 2.90 3.91 -7.30
N TYR A 72 2.10 2.88 -7.47
CA TYR A 72 2.27 1.83 -8.46
C TYR A 72 1.06 1.76 -9.37
N ARG A 73 1.30 1.64 -10.67
CA ARG A 73 0.28 1.15 -11.61
C ARG A 73 0.30 -0.37 -11.57
N VAL A 74 -0.85 -1.00 -11.41
CA VAL A 74 -1.00 -2.46 -11.32
C VAL A 74 -2.09 -2.96 -12.25
N ASP A 75 -1.95 -4.21 -12.70
CA ASP A 75 -3.02 -4.93 -13.39
C ASP A 75 -4.02 -5.56 -12.41
N ALA A 76 -5.06 -6.20 -12.95
CA ALA A 76 -6.13 -6.81 -12.15
C ALA A 76 -5.63 -8.01 -11.32
N ASP A 77 -4.71 -8.81 -11.85
CA ASP A 77 -4.15 -9.97 -11.13
C ASP A 77 -3.34 -9.52 -9.91
N THR A 78 -2.52 -8.48 -10.09
CA THR A 78 -1.70 -7.91 -9.02
C THR A 78 -2.60 -7.26 -7.98
N LEU A 79 -3.64 -6.54 -8.39
CA LEU A 79 -4.61 -5.96 -7.46
C LEU A 79 -5.29 -7.04 -6.61
N ALA A 80 -5.77 -8.11 -7.23
CA ALA A 80 -6.42 -9.22 -6.52
C ALA A 80 -5.45 -9.91 -5.53
N ALA A 81 -4.17 -10.05 -5.89
CA ALA A 81 -3.16 -10.59 -4.99
C ALA A 81 -2.90 -9.66 -3.78
N LEU A 82 -2.94 -8.35 -3.98
CA LEU A 82 -2.85 -7.37 -2.88
C LEU A 82 -4.08 -7.44 -1.97
N ASP A 83 -5.29 -7.59 -2.53
CA ASP A 83 -6.51 -7.74 -1.73
C ASP A 83 -6.49 -8.99 -0.85
N ILE A 84 -5.90 -10.09 -1.32
CA ILE A 84 -5.69 -11.32 -0.54
C ILE A 84 -4.65 -11.09 0.56
N LEU A 85 -3.53 -10.45 0.25
CA LEU A 85 -2.47 -10.16 1.21
C LEU A 85 -2.97 -9.31 2.38
N GLU A 86 -3.78 -8.30 2.09
CA GLU A 86 -4.33 -7.36 3.07
C GLU A 86 -5.65 -7.87 3.70
N GLU A 87 -6.04 -9.12 3.42
CA GLU A 87 -7.23 -9.79 3.95
C GLU A 87 -8.54 -9.01 3.72
N VAL A 88 -8.61 -8.16 2.69
CA VAL A 88 -9.78 -7.30 2.40
C VAL A 88 -10.93 -8.11 1.78
N ASN A 89 -10.60 -9.20 1.09
CA ASN A 89 -11.57 -10.13 0.52
C ASN A 89 -12.11 -11.16 1.53
N ASP A 90 -11.60 -11.18 2.76
CA ASP A 90 -12.14 -12.03 3.82
C ASP A 90 -13.29 -11.30 4.50
N SER A 91 -14.50 -11.56 4.01
CA SER A 91 -15.73 -11.25 4.72
C SER A 91 -15.81 -12.07 6.01
N CYS A 92 -15.23 -11.54 7.09
CA CYS A 92 -15.51 -11.91 8.47
C CYS A 92 -16.38 -10.83 9.14
#